data_AF-A0A923V0S6-F1
#
_entry.id   AF-A0A923V0S6-F1
#
_cell.length_a   1.000
_cell.length_b   1.000
_cell.length_c   1.000
_cell.angle_alpha   90.00
_cell.angle_beta   90.00
_cell.angle_gamma   90.00
#
_symmetry.space_group_name_H-M   'P 1'
#
loop_
_entity.id
_entity.type
_entity.pdbx_description
1 polymer ?
#
loop_
_entity_poly.entity_id
_entity_poly.type
_entity_poly.pdbx_seq_one_letter_code
_entity_poly.pdbx_strand_id
1 'polypeptide(L)' 'IKTFLSKQIKTDFINVYDNMLIADGKPMPDIFLNDNLHMNQKGYDIWIKAITPFLLK' A
#
# COMPACT_ATOMS: atom_id res chain seq x y z
N ILE A 1 3.64 -4.77 -14.23
CA ILE A 1 4.65 -3.98 -13.47
C ILE A 1 5.76 -4.86 -12.90
N LYS A 2 5.46 -5.87 -12.05
CA LYS A 2 6.47 -6.81 -11.50
C LYS A 2 7.44 -7.37 -12.56
N THR A 3 6.93 -7.94 -13.66
CA THR A 3 7.73 -8.50 -14.77
C THR A 3 8.60 -7.45 -15.48
N PHE A 4 8.18 -6.20 -15.49
CA PHE A 4 8.97 -5.11 -16.08
C PHE A 4 10.12 -4.72 -15.13
N LEU A 5 9.81 -4.57 -13.83
CA LEU A 5 10.78 -4.19 -12.81
C LEU A 5 11.82 -5.29 -12.51
N SER A 6 11.52 -6.56 -12.78
CA SER A 6 12.49 -7.65 -12.58
C SER A 6 13.76 -7.52 -13.43
N LYS A 7 13.77 -6.62 -14.42
CA LYS A 7 14.93 -6.29 -15.26
C LYS A 7 15.64 -4.99 -14.83
N GLN A 8 15.15 -4.30 -13.81
CA GLN A 8 15.64 -3.00 -13.37
C GLN A 8 16.39 -3.12 -12.05
N ILE A 9 17.63 -2.61 -12.02
CA ILE A 9 18.45 -2.61 -10.80
C ILE A 9 17.92 -1.58 -9.79
N LYS A 10 18.00 -1.90 -8.49
CA LYS A 10 17.60 -1.01 -7.38
C LYS A 10 16.13 -0.57 -7.46
N THR A 11 15.25 -1.46 -7.87
CA THR A 11 13.80 -1.23 -7.86
C THR A 11 13.09 -2.41 -7.20
N ASP A 12 11.95 -2.12 -6.57
CA ASP A 12 11.07 -3.12 -5.98
C ASP A 12 9.60 -2.77 -6.23
N PHE A 13 8.73 -3.78 -6.20
CA PHE A 13 7.28 -3.59 -6.30
C PHE A 13 6.61 -4.00 -4.99
N ILE A 14 5.97 -3.03 -4.34
CA ILE A 14 5.23 -3.25 -3.10
C ILE A 14 3.74 -3.13 -3.41
N ASN A 15 2.98 -4.21 -3.20
CA ASN A 15 1.53 -4.18 -3.32
C ASN A 15 0.91 -3.67 -2.01
N VAL A 16 0.50 -2.41 -1.97
CA VAL A 16 -0.21 -1.87 -0.81
C VAL A 16 -1.72 -2.10 -0.89
N TYR A 17 -2.27 -2.40 -2.06
CA TYR A 17 -3.72 -2.49 -2.29
C TYR A 17 -4.38 -3.60 -1.47
N ASP A 18 -3.80 -4.80 -1.42
CA ASP A 18 -4.40 -5.94 -0.72
C ASP A 18 -4.58 -5.69 0.78
N ASN A 19 -3.69 -4.88 1.38
CA ASN A 19 -3.76 -4.51 2.80
C ASN A 19 -4.85 -3.46 3.10
N MET A 20 -5.47 -2.90 2.07
CA MET A 20 -6.47 -1.85 2.16
C MET A 20 -7.89 -2.41 2.00
N LEU A 21 -8.03 -3.73 1.87
CA LEU A 21 -9.31 -4.39 1.62
C LEU A 21 -9.87 -5.04 2.89
N ILE A 22 -11.18 -4.97 3.04
CA ILE A 22 -11.92 -5.86 3.95
C ILE A 22 -12.13 -7.24 3.31
N ALA A 23 -12.63 -8.20 4.10
CA ALA A 23 -12.77 -9.60 3.69
C ALA A 23 -13.63 -9.82 2.42
N ASP A 24 -14.55 -8.90 2.11
CA ASP A 24 -15.39 -8.96 0.90
C ASP A 24 -14.72 -8.34 -0.35
N GLY A 25 -13.46 -7.89 -0.23
CA GLY A 25 -12.68 -7.31 -1.32
C GLY A 25 -12.93 -5.83 -1.57
N LYS A 26 -13.77 -5.15 -0.78
CA LYS A 26 -13.95 -3.70 -0.88
C LYS A 26 -12.87 -2.95 -0.09
N PRO A 27 -12.55 -1.70 -0.47
CA PRO A 27 -11.69 -0.85 0.35
C PRO A 27 -12.26 -0.66 1.77
N MET A 28 -11.39 -0.68 2.78
CA MET A 28 -11.78 -0.31 4.15
C MET A 28 -12.24 1.17 4.12
N PRO A 29 -13.49 1.51 4.46
CA PRO A 29 -13.96 2.89 4.33
C PRO A 29 -13.37 3.82 5.40
N ASP A 30 -12.99 3.28 6.56
CA ASP A 30 -12.56 4.08 7.72
C ASP A 30 -11.09 4.52 7.65
N ILE A 31 -10.36 4.15 6.60
CA ILE A 31 -8.97 4.57 6.38
C ILE A 31 -8.86 5.77 5.43
N PHE A 32 -9.98 6.23 4.85
CA PHE A 32 -10.03 7.39 3.95
C PHE A 32 -10.61 8.63 4.63
N LEU A 33 -10.37 9.79 4.01
CA LEU A 33 -11.07 11.04 4.28
C LEU A 33 -12.41 11.07 3.51
N ASN A 34 -13.13 12.18 3.61
CA ASN A 34 -14.47 12.34 3.03
C ASN A 34 -14.55 12.19 1.50
N ASP A 35 -13.41 12.19 0.81
CA ASP A 35 -13.31 12.02 -0.65
C ASP A 35 -13.12 10.57 -1.11
N ASN A 36 -12.98 9.62 -0.16
CA ASN A 36 -12.69 8.21 -0.46
C ASN A 36 -11.41 7.99 -1.28
N LEU A 37 -10.47 8.95 -1.24
CA LEU A 37 -9.23 8.91 -2.00
C LEU A 37 -8.02 9.15 -1.09
N HIS A 38 -7.99 10.29 -0.39
CA HIS A 38 -6.89 10.59 0.51
C HIS A 38 -7.06 9.79 1.81
N MET A 39 -5.98 9.16 2.27
CA MET A 39 -6.01 8.39 3.50
C MET A 39 -5.91 9.27 4.73
N ASN A 40 -6.52 8.83 5.82
CA ASN A 40 -6.26 9.33 7.16
C ASN A 40 -5.06 8.58 7.79
N GLN A 41 -4.77 8.88 9.06
CA GLN A 41 -3.64 8.27 9.78
C GLN A 41 -3.67 6.74 9.75
N LYS A 42 -4.84 6.10 9.90
CA LYS A 42 -4.96 4.63 9.90
C LYS A 42 -4.52 4.03 8.56
N GLY A 43 -4.89 4.67 7.45
CA GLY A 43 -4.47 4.25 6.12
C GLY A 43 -2.97 4.38 5.92
N TYR A 44 -2.40 5.50 6.38
CA TYR A 44 -0.95 5.68 6.36
C TYR A 44 -0.20 4.70 7.26
N ASP A 45 -0.74 4.31 8.42
CA ASP A 45 -0.13 3.32 9.30
C ASP A 45 0.00 1.95 8.62
N ILE A 46 -1.01 1.55 7.83
CA ILE A 46 -0.95 0.34 7.00
C ILE A 46 0.21 0.44 6.00
N TRP A 47 0.32 1.56 5.30
CA TRP A 47 1.39 1.77 4.31
C TRP A 47 2.78 1.81 4.95
N ILE A 48 2.94 2.53 6.07
CA ILE A 48 4.20 2.59 6.83
C ILE A 48 4.65 1.18 7.16
N LYS A 49 3.78 0.37 7.78
CA LYS A 49 4.10 -1.03 8.13
C LYS A 49 4.50 -1.87 6.92
N ALA A 50 3.84 -1.69 5.78
CA ALA A 50 4.13 -2.45 4.56
C ALA A 50 5.42 -2.00 3.86
N ILE A 51 5.75 -0.70 3.91
CA ILE A 51 6.84 -0.11 3.13
C ILE A 51 8.15 -0.08 3.92
N THR A 52 8.12 0.18 5.23
CA THR A 52 9.33 0.33 6.07
C THR A 52 10.37 -0.79 5.89
N PRO A 53 10.02 -2.09 5.82
CA PRO A 53 11.02 -3.15 5.63
C PRO A 53 11.87 -3.02 4.37
N PHE A 54 11.38 -2.34 3.34
CA PHE A 54 12.09 -2.12 2.07
C PHE A 54 12.97 -0.86 2.07
N LEU A 55 12.84 -0.01 3.10
CA LEU A 55 13.60 1.23 3.23
C LEU A 55 14.80 1.08 4.18
N LEU A 56 14.77 0.08 5.06
CA LEU A 56 15.85 -0.21 5.98
C LEU A 56 16.99 -0.91 5.22
N LYS A 57 18.22 -0.41 5.39
CA LYS A 57 19.45 -0.97 4.81
C LYS A 57 20.16 -1.85 5.81
#